data_AF-A0A6A4S2D1-F1
#
_entry.id   AF-A0A6A4S2D1-F1
#
_cell.length_a   1.000
_cell.length_b   1.000
_cell.length_c   1.000
_cell.angle_alpha   90.00
_cell.angle_beta   90.00
_cell.angle_gamma   90.00
#
_symmetry.space_group_name_H-M   'P 1'
#
loop_
_entity.id
_entity.type
_entity.pdbx_description
1 polymer ?
#
loop_
_entity_poly.entity_id
_entity_poly.type
_entity_poly.pdbx_seq_one_letter_code
_entity_poly.pdbx_strand_id
1 'polypeptide(L)'
;MDTLDRLTTSDELQERLQALTGENFQLHNKNERLFAKVGFLEGRLGHLASSNTDLSWRLVQSEEEKLKISKELVGEKIQTNKMREHFEEETFELKNKILNRDSVITELEMERDKLSRELQSAEARLKVGEKSGQDLTEDHATLKESFLALAQAHDKELAQGEELSAELLALAQAQDALRRQLAEQERSVQTTAQGLHGELDRVRALISRMSCNRVQALMCSQSQAKEVEEENSKLQLQVKELNEEYRARLVCYVRDLSGYLDGLGDGQAPSEGAKVRTFVESMLQDVRSSYRVREEQLASAARSYKKRLQKITKTHHALLIAYRVQREQILATPENGLDPGPPEAHFSLAPTELRDETESELQHLRQDKARLEGQLQAAREEVSFEKERALLITRATVAEAQVLELQDYIDNPLGRSEIHHQRYVLCNKQFVFHLCAQSNQFINFSVLIPLKGRGHLLLPMFLQVPNPIKFGLLFDTSDSLHHE
;
A
#
# COMPACT_ATOMS: atom_id res chain seq x y z
N MET A 1 -204.60 -69.81 -31.05
CA MET A 1 -203.51 -70.12 -32.00
C MET A 1 -202.79 -68.81 -32.29
N ASP A 2 -201.49 -68.77 -32.00
CA ASP A 2 -200.48 -67.82 -32.51
C ASP A 2 -200.24 -66.44 -31.86
N THR A 3 -200.45 -66.25 -30.56
CA THR A 3 -199.97 -65.02 -29.86
C THR A 3 -199.13 -65.23 -28.60
N LEU A 4 -199.04 -66.44 -28.03
CA LEU A 4 -198.32 -66.68 -26.77
C LEU A 4 -196.85 -67.11 -26.95
N ASP A 5 -196.50 -67.81 -28.04
CA ASP A 5 -195.11 -68.29 -28.31
C ASP A 5 -194.16 -67.22 -28.91
N ARG A 6 -194.72 -66.10 -29.40
CA ARG A 6 -193.90 -64.94 -29.81
C ARG A 6 -193.49 -64.05 -28.63
N LEU A 7 -194.17 -64.13 -27.49
CA LEU A 7 -193.83 -63.36 -26.29
C LEU A 7 -192.69 -64.03 -25.50
N THR A 8 -192.71 -65.36 -25.35
CA THR A 8 -191.68 -66.12 -24.62
C THR A 8 -190.31 -66.09 -25.29
N THR A 9 -190.26 -66.23 -26.61
CA THR A 9 -189.00 -66.11 -27.38
C THR A 9 -188.46 -64.68 -27.44
N SER A 10 -189.36 -63.68 -27.37
CA SER A 10 -188.98 -62.28 -27.21
C SER A 10 -188.41 -62.01 -25.82
N ASP A 11 -189.01 -62.58 -24.76
CA ASP A 11 -188.59 -62.39 -23.38
C ASP A 11 -187.20 -63.02 -23.10
N GLU A 12 -186.92 -64.23 -23.60
CA GLU A 12 -185.59 -64.86 -23.46
C GLU A 12 -184.49 -64.10 -24.21
N LEU A 13 -184.80 -63.60 -25.41
CA LEU A 13 -183.89 -62.74 -26.17
C LEU A 13 -183.68 -61.40 -25.46
N GLN A 14 -184.72 -60.86 -24.82
CA GLN A 14 -184.67 -59.62 -24.07
C GLN A 14 -183.87 -59.76 -22.76
N GLU A 15 -183.99 -60.88 -22.06
CA GLU A 15 -183.19 -61.21 -20.89
C GLU A 15 -181.72 -61.44 -21.24
N ARG A 16 -181.43 -62.11 -22.37
CA ARG A 16 -180.06 -62.28 -22.87
C ARG A 16 -179.46 -60.95 -23.34
N LEU A 17 -180.24 -60.08 -23.97
CA LEU A 17 -179.84 -58.71 -24.28
C LEU A 17 -179.57 -57.91 -23.02
N GLN A 18 -180.39 -58.03 -21.97
CA GLN A 18 -180.14 -57.37 -20.69
C GLN A 18 -178.87 -57.88 -20.00
N ALA A 19 -178.64 -59.20 -19.98
CA ALA A 19 -177.42 -59.81 -19.42
C ALA A 19 -176.17 -59.36 -20.17
N LEU A 20 -176.21 -59.38 -21.51
CA LEU A 20 -175.13 -58.87 -22.36
C LEU A 20 -174.93 -57.36 -22.16
N THR A 21 -176.00 -56.59 -21.93
CA THR A 21 -175.90 -55.15 -21.66
C THR A 21 -175.26 -54.89 -20.29
N GLY A 22 -175.62 -55.67 -19.27
CA GLY A 22 -175.01 -55.61 -17.93
C GLY A 22 -173.54 -56.04 -17.94
N GLU A 23 -173.21 -57.10 -18.68
CA GLU A 23 -171.82 -57.54 -18.88
C GLU A 23 -170.99 -56.50 -19.63
N ASN A 24 -171.54 -55.93 -20.72
CA ASN A 24 -170.90 -54.83 -21.44
C ASN A 24 -170.68 -53.62 -20.54
N PHE A 25 -171.63 -53.29 -19.66
CA PHE A 25 -171.47 -52.20 -18.69
C PHE A 25 -170.37 -52.50 -17.67
N GLN A 26 -170.27 -53.73 -17.15
CA GLN A 26 -169.18 -54.13 -16.26
C GLN A 26 -167.82 -54.13 -16.95
N LEU A 27 -167.76 -54.61 -18.19
CA LEU A 27 -166.55 -54.55 -19.02
C LEU A 27 -166.16 -53.10 -19.27
N HIS A 28 -167.12 -52.22 -19.56
CA HIS A 28 -166.87 -50.79 -19.76
C HIS A 28 -166.27 -50.15 -18.50
N ASN A 29 -166.87 -50.34 -17.33
CA ASN A 29 -166.34 -49.83 -16.05
C ASN A 29 -164.94 -50.38 -15.71
N LYS A 30 -164.69 -51.67 -15.96
CA LYS A 30 -163.36 -52.27 -15.79
C LYS A 30 -162.36 -51.63 -16.75
N ASN A 31 -162.77 -51.41 -17.99
CA ASN A 31 -161.92 -50.79 -19.01
C ASN A 31 -161.60 -49.33 -18.65
N GLU A 32 -162.59 -48.55 -18.18
CA GLU A 32 -162.36 -47.20 -17.65
C GLU A 32 -161.36 -47.19 -16.48
N ARG A 33 -161.48 -48.14 -15.54
CA ARG A 33 -160.54 -48.28 -14.42
C ARG A 33 -159.13 -48.67 -14.90
N LEU A 34 -159.03 -49.52 -15.91
CA LEU A 34 -157.76 -49.86 -16.55
C LEU A 34 -157.16 -48.65 -17.27
N PHE A 35 -157.96 -47.88 -18.02
CA PHE A 35 -157.52 -46.64 -18.66
C PHE A 35 -157.02 -45.62 -17.64
N ALA A 36 -157.72 -45.43 -16.52
CA ALA A 36 -157.27 -44.56 -15.44
C ALA A 36 -155.94 -45.04 -14.82
N LYS A 37 -155.77 -46.36 -14.66
CA LYS A 37 -154.53 -46.96 -14.15
C LYS A 37 -153.38 -46.83 -15.15
N VAL A 38 -153.63 -47.03 -16.44
CA VAL A 38 -152.67 -46.83 -17.52
C VAL A 38 -152.24 -45.35 -17.54
N GLY A 39 -153.19 -44.41 -17.52
CA GLY A 39 -152.88 -42.98 -17.45
C GLY A 39 -152.07 -42.58 -16.21
N PHE A 40 -152.36 -43.18 -15.05
CA PHE A 40 -151.55 -42.96 -13.84
C PHE A 40 -150.12 -43.51 -13.98
N LEU A 41 -149.96 -44.71 -14.56
CA LEU A 41 -148.65 -45.30 -14.80
C LEU A 41 -147.87 -44.51 -15.86
N GLU A 42 -148.52 -44.05 -16.92
CA GLU A 42 -147.95 -43.18 -17.94
C GLU A 42 -147.49 -41.85 -17.33
N GLY A 43 -148.30 -41.23 -16.46
CA GLY A 43 -147.91 -40.02 -15.74
C GLY A 43 -146.69 -40.25 -14.83
N ARG A 44 -146.67 -41.36 -14.08
CA ARG A 44 -145.49 -41.74 -13.28
C ARG A 44 -144.27 -42.02 -14.14
N LEU A 45 -144.42 -42.69 -15.27
CA LEU A 45 -143.34 -42.94 -16.23
C LEU A 45 -142.82 -41.63 -16.81
N GLY A 46 -143.70 -40.68 -17.13
CA GLY A 46 -143.33 -39.33 -17.58
C GLY A 46 -142.53 -38.56 -16.53
N HIS A 47 -142.96 -38.58 -15.27
CA HIS A 47 -142.20 -37.97 -14.16
C HIS A 47 -140.86 -38.67 -13.90
N LEU A 48 -140.81 -40.00 -13.98
CA LEU A 48 -139.56 -40.75 -13.85
C LEU A 48 -138.62 -40.45 -15.01
N ALA A 49 -139.13 -40.34 -16.24
CA ALA A 49 -138.34 -39.97 -17.41
C ALA A 49 -137.80 -38.55 -17.27
N SER A 50 -138.62 -37.57 -16.86
CA SER A 50 -138.17 -36.19 -16.67
C SER A 50 -137.15 -36.06 -15.53
N SER A 51 -137.36 -36.76 -14.41
CA SER A 51 -136.39 -36.80 -13.32
C SER A 51 -135.09 -37.48 -13.73
N ASN A 52 -135.14 -38.57 -14.51
CA ASN A 52 -133.94 -39.24 -15.02
C ASN A 52 -133.15 -38.33 -15.97
N THR A 53 -133.84 -37.56 -16.82
CA THR A 53 -133.19 -36.57 -17.69
C THR A 53 -132.57 -35.41 -16.90
N ASP A 54 -133.24 -34.89 -15.87
CA ASP A 54 -132.69 -33.83 -14.99
C ASP A 54 -131.46 -34.33 -14.24
N LEU A 55 -131.52 -35.53 -13.65
CA LEU A 55 -130.38 -36.12 -12.97
C LEU A 55 -129.20 -36.37 -13.92
N SER A 56 -129.46 -36.86 -15.13
CA SER A 56 -128.43 -37.07 -16.14
C SER A 56 -127.78 -35.74 -16.57
N TRP A 57 -128.58 -34.68 -16.76
CA TRP A 57 -128.07 -33.35 -17.09
C TRP A 57 -127.21 -32.76 -15.95
N ARG A 58 -127.66 -32.86 -14.69
CA ARG A 58 -126.87 -32.40 -13.52
C ARG A 58 -125.57 -33.18 -13.36
N LEU A 59 -125.60 -34.48 -13.61
CA LEU A 59 -124.38 -35.30 -13.56
C LEU A 59 -123.37 -34.84 -14.62
N VAL A 60 -123.82 -34.64 -15.85
CA VAL A 60 -122.98 -34.11 -16.93
C VAL A 60 -122.39 -32.75 -16.54
N GLN A 61 -123.20 -31.83 -16.03
CA GLN A 61 -122.73 -30.52 -15.58
C GLN A 61 -121.67 -30.64 -14.46
N SER A 62 -121.89 -31.51 -13.48
CA SER A 62 -120.93 -31.70 -12.38
C SER A 62 -119.60 -32.28 -12.86
N GLU A 63 -119.62 -33.19 -13.85
CA GLU A 63 -118.39 -33.73 -14.45
C GLU A 63 -117.69 -32.69 -15.32
N GLU A 64 -118.43 -31.84 -16.06
CA GLU A 64 -117.85 -30.71 -16.80
C GLU A 64 -117.17 -29.70 -15.87
N GLU A 65 -117.80 -29.35 -14.76
CA GLU A 65 -117.23 -28.46 -13.74
C GLU A 65 -115.99 -29.09 -13.08
N LYS A 66 -116.03 -30.38 -12.74
CA LYS A 66 -114.88 -31.12 -12.21
C LYS A 66 -113.72 -31.18 -13.20
N LEU A 67 -114.00 -31.40 -14.49
CA LEU A 67 -112.98 -31.36 -15.54
C LEU A 67 -112.41 -29.96 -15.72
N LYS A 68 -113.24 -28.91 -15.63
CA LYS A 68 -112.79 -27.52 -15.67
C LYS A 68 -111.85 -27.19 -14.52
N ILE A 69 -112.22 -27.52 -13.28
CA ILE A 69 -111.37 -27.34 -12.09
C ILE A 69 -110.08 -28.15 -12.21
N SER A 70 -110.16 -29.41 -12.68
CA SER A 70 -108.98 -30.26 -12.87
C SER A 70 -108.03 -29.68 -13.93
N LYS A 71 -108.56 -29.11 -15.01
CA LYS A 71 -107.78 -28.43 -16.05
C LYS A 71 -107.10 -27.17 -15.49
N GLU A 72 -107.82 -26.35 -14.75
CA GLU A 72 -107.27 -25.15 -14.09
C GLU A 72 -106.18 -25.52 -13.09
N LEU A 73 -106.40 -26.54 -12.25
CA LEU A 73 -105.40 -27.04 -11.30
C LEU A 73 -104.12 -27.54 -11.99
N VAL A 74 -104.25 -28.27 -13.10
CA VAL A 74 -103.10 -28.69 -13.90
C VAL A 74 -102.40 -27.49 -14.53
N GLY A 75 -103.16 -26.51 -15.02
CA GLY A 75 -102.63 -25.24 -15.53
C GLY A 75 -101.77 -24.51 -14.50
N GLU A 76 -102.30 -24.29 -13.29
CA GLU A 76 -101.57 -23.67 -12.18
C GLU A 76 -100.33 -24.47 -11.75
N LYS A 77 -100.43 -25.81 -11.74
CA LYS A 77 -99.27 -26.67 -11.45
C LYS A 77 -98.17 -26.55 -12.51
N ILE A 78 -98.54 -26.44 -13.79
CA ILE A 78 -97.58 -26.19 -14.87
C ILE A 78 -96.95 -24.81 -14.70
N GLN A 79 -97.73 -23.76 -14.41
CA GLN A 79 -97.19 -22.42 -14.18
C GLN A 79 -96.24 -22.37 -12.97
N THR A 80 -96.62 -23.02 -11.87
CA THR A 80 -95.76 -23.14 -10.67
C THR A 80 -94.45 -23.84 -11.00
N ASN A 81 -94.49 -24.93 -11.77
CA ASN A 81 -93.29 -25.63 -12.22
C ASN A 81 -92.42 -24.76 -13.13
N LYS A 82 -93.01 -24.01 -14.07
CA LYS A 82 -92.27 -23.08 -14.95
C LYS A 82 -91.57 -21.99 -14.15
N MET A 83 -92.25 -21.41 -13.15
CA MET A 83 -91.64 -20.42 -12.27
C MET A 83 -90.50 -21.04 -11.46
N ARG A 84 -90.67 -22.26 -10.94
CA ARG A 84 -89.61 -22.98 -10.23
C ARG A 84 -88.39 -23.23 -11.13
N GLU A 85 -88.60 -23.71 -12.36
CA GLU A 85 -87.53 -23.94 -13.34
C GLU A 85 -86.76 -22.65 -13.64
N HIS A 86 -87.46 -21.53 -13.86
CA HIS A 86 -86.82 -20.22 -14.05
C HIS A 86 -85.98 -19.80 -12.84
N PHE A 87 -86.49 -19.97 -11.62
CA PHE A 87 -85.71 -19.64 -10.41
C PHE A 87 -84.50 -20.57 -10.23
N GLU A 88 -84.61 -21.84 -10.60
CA GLU A 88 -83.49 -22.79 -10.56
C GLU A 88 -82.40 -22.40 -11.58
N GLU A 89 -82.79 -21.99 -12.80
CA GLU A 89 -81.89 -21.47 -13.83
C GLU A 89 -81.17 -20.20 -13.37
N GLU A 90 -81.89 -19.19 -12.87
CA GLU A 90 -81.30 -17.96 -12.34
C GLU A 90 -80.35 -18.23 -11.17
N THR A 91 -80.74 -19.15 -10.26
CA THR A 91 -79.90 -19.53 -9.13
C THR A 91 -78.60 -20.17 -9.60
N PHE A 92 -78.66 -21.02 -10.62
CA PHE A 92 -77.47 -21.64 -11.21
C PHE A 92 -76.57 -20.60 -11.90
N GLU A 93 -77.14 -19.68 -12.67
CA GLU A 93 -76.38 -18.60 -13.30
C GLU A 93 -75.69 -17.69 -12.28
N LEU A 94 -76.41 -17.29 -11.21
CA LEU A 94 -75.85 -16.47 -10.14
C LEU A 94 -74.75 -17.22 -9.39
N LYS A 95 -74.94 -18.51 -9.12
CA LYS A 95 -73.92 -19.35 -8.48
C LYS A 95 -72.64 -19.43 -9.33
N ASN A 96 -72.78 -19.59 -10.65
CA ASN A 96 -71.62 -19.58 -11.56
C ASN A 96 -70.92 -18.21 -11.57
N LYS A 97 -71.69 -17.11 -11.55
CA LYS A 97 -71.12 -15.76 -11.45
C LYS A 97 -70.36 -15.56 -10.13
N ILE A 98 -70.90 -16.03 -9.01
CA ILE A 98 -70.23 -15.99 -7.70
C ILE A 98 -68.93 -16.79 -7.74
N LEU A 99 -68.95 -18.03 -8.21
CA LEU A 99 -67.74 -18.87 -8.30
C LEU A 99 -66.65 -18.23 -9.17
N ASN A 100 -67.02 -17.63 -10.30
CA ASN A 100 -66.07 -16.93 -11.15
C ASN A 100 -65.48 -15.69 -10.45
N ARG A 101 -66.30 -14.94 -9.70
CA ARG A 101 -65.85 -13.79 -8.92
C ARG A 101 -64.94 -14.23 -7.76
N ASP A 102 -65.25 -15.32 -7.09
CA ASP A 102 -64.42 -15.90 -6.03
C ASP A 102 -63.05 -16.33 -6.58
N SER A 103 -63.01 -16.97 -7.76
CA SER A 103 -61.75 -17.28 -8.46
C SER A 103 -60.90 -16.03 -8.67
N VAL A 104 -61.49 -14.97 -9.23
CA VAL A 104 -60.79 -13.70 -9.45
C VAL A 104 -60.33 -13.06 -8.14
N ILE A 105 -61.14 -13.12 -7.07
CA ILE A 105 -60.75 -12.61 -5.75
C ILE A 105 -59.51 -13.37 -5.24
N THR A 106 -59.50 -14.70 -5.33
CA THR A 106 -58.33 -15.48 -4.88
C THR A 106 -57.07 -15.17 -5.70
N GLU A 107 -57.19 -14.93 -7.00
CA GLU A 107 -56.08 -14.49 -7.86
C GLU A 107 -55.54 -13.13 -7.41
N LEU A 108 -56.42 -12.16 -7.14
CA LEU A 108 -56.02 -10.84 -6.65
C LEU A 108 -55.39 -10.90 -5.25
N GLU A 109 -55.86 -11.78 -4.37
CA GLU A 109 -55.26 -12.00 -3.06
C GLU A 109 -53.85 -12.58 -3.16
N MET A 110 -53.63 -13.55 -4.06
CA MET A 110 -52.30 -14.10 -4.32
C MET A 110 -51.34 -13.03 -4.85
N GLU A 111 -51.78 -12.19 -5.79
CA GLU A 111 -50.96 -11.09 -6.32
C GLU A 111 -50.68 -10.02 -5.25
N ARG A 112 -51.66 -9.68 -4.40
CA ARG A 112 -51.44 -8.80 -3.25
C ARG A 112 -50.37 -9.36 -2.33
N ASP A 113 -50.42 -10.64 -2.01
CA ASP A 113 -49.46 -11.27 -1.09
C ASP A 113 -48.06 -11.38 -1.71
N LYS A 114 -47.99 -11.58 -3.02
CA LYS A 114 -46.74 -11.51 -3.78
C LYS A 114 -46.13 -10.11 -3.75
N LEU A 115 -46.91 -9.09 -4.10
CA LEU A 115 -46.47 -7.69 -4.05
C LEU A 115 -46.08 -7.27 -2.62
N SER A 116 -46.79 -7.76 -1.61
CA SER A 116 -46.45 -7.48 -0.21
C SER A 116 -45.10 -8.07 0.20
N ARG A 117 -44.77 -9.28 -0.27
CA ARG A 117 -43.44 -9.88 -0.06
C ARG A 117 -42.35 -9.13 -0.79
N GLU A 118 -42.60 -8.73 -2.04
CA GLU A 118 -41.67 -7.92 -2.82
C GLU A 118 -41.41 -6.56 -2.16
N LEU A 119 -42.46 -5.89 -1.69
CA LEU A 119 -42.36 -4.64 -0.93
C LEU A 119 -41.51 -4.80 0.32
N GLN A 120 -41.78 -5.81 1.16
CA GLN A 120 -40.98 -6.10 2.36
C GLN A 120 -39.50 -6.36 2.03
N SER A 121 -39.22 -7.09 0.94
CA SER A 121 -37.84 -7.31 0.49
C SER A 121 -37.16 -6.02 0.01
N ALA A 122 -37.90 -5.13 -0.66
CA ALA A 122 -37.40 -3.84 -1.11
C ALA A 122 -37.13 -2.91 0.08
N GLU A 123 -38.04 -2.86 1.05
CA GLU A 123 -37.88 -2.12 2.31
C GLU A 123 -36.66 -2.61 3.10
N ALA A 124 -36.45 -3.92 3.19
CA ALA A 124 -35.27 -4.48 3.85
C ALA A 124 -33.97 -4.06 3.16
N ARG A 125 -33.90 -4.09 1.82
CA ARG A 125 -32.73 -3.63 1.06
C ARG A 125 -32.48 -2.13 1.26
N LEU A 126 -33.55 -1.33 1.24
CA LEU A 126 -33.46 0.12 1.46
C LEU A 126 -32.93 0.42 2.87
N LYS A 127 -33.44 -0.26 3.90
CA LYS A 127 -32.95 -0.12 5.28
C LYS A 127 -31.48 -0.51 5.44
N VAL A 128 -31.01 -1.53 4.72
CA VAL A 128 -29.58 -1.88 4.70
C VAL A 128 -28.77 -0.77 4.01
N GLY A 129 -29.25 -0.26 2.87
CA GLY A 129 -28.65 0.86 2.16
C GLY A 129 -28.54 2.13 3.02
N GLU A 130 -29.62 2.50 3.72
CA GLU A 130 -29.66 3.63 4.65
C GLU A 130 -28.62 3.50 5.76
N LYS A 131 -28.50 2.31 6.36
CA LYS A 131 -27.47 2.05 7.38
C LYS A 131 -26.06 2.18 6.81
N SER A 132 -25.78 1.55 5.66
CA SER A 132 -24.47 1.68 5.02
C SER A 132 -24.15 3.13 4.64
N GLY A 133 -25.17 3.92 4.28
CA GLY A 133 -25.02 5.35 4.04
C GLY A 133 -24.71 6.12 5.32
N GLN A 134 -25.38 5.81 6.44
CA GLN A 134 -25.09 6.37 7.76
C GLN A 134 -23.65 6.05 8.19
N ASP A 135 -23.26 4.78 8.13
CA ASP A 135 -21.91 4.32 8.46
C ASP A 135 -20.85 5.08 7.61
N LEU A 136 -21.07 5.20 6.30
CA LEU A 136 -20.18 5.95 5.42
C LEU A 136 -20.12 7.45 5.76
N THR A 137 -21.24 8.07 6.16
CA THR A 137 -21.24 9.47 6.60
C THR A 137 -20.50 9.68 7.91
N GLU A 138 -20.59 8.72 8.84
CA GLU A 138 -19.82 8.72 10.10
C GLU A 138 -18.33 8.56 9.80
N ASP A 139 -17.94 7.64 8.91
CA ASP A 139 -16.56 7.47 8.45
C ASP A 139 -16.04 8.74 7.77
N HIS A 140 -16.83 9.40 6.92
CA HIS A 140 -16.45 10.68 6.32
C HIS A 140 -16.29 11.79 7.36
N ALA A 141 -17.13 11.82 8.40
CA ALA A 141 -17.01 12.80 9.48
C ALA A 141 -15.73 12.58 10.29
N THR A 142 -15.44 11.34 10.70
CA THR A 142 -14.20 11.00 11.42
C THR A 142 -12.95 11.27 10.58
N LEU A 143 -12.99 10.94 9.29
CA LEU A 143 -11.90 11.23 8.37
C LEU A 143 -11.68 12.74 8.21
N LYS A 144 -12.76 13.54 8.11
CA LYS A 144 -12.68 15.00 8.07
C LYS A 144 -12.07 15.57 9.35
N GLU A 145 -12.46 15.06 10.51
CA GLU A 145 -11.85 15.43 11.80
C GLU A 145 -10.36 15.10 11.84
N SER A 146 -9.97 13.92 11.35
CA SER A 146 -8.56 13.52 11.23
C SER A 146 -7.77 14.45 10.31
N PHE A 147 -8.32 14.84 9.15
CA PHE A 147 -7.65 15.78 8.25
C PHE A 147 -7.51 17.17 8.86
N LEU A 148 -8.50 17.64 9.61
CA LEU A 148 -8.42 18.90 10.34
C LEU A 148 -7.34 18.85 11.43
N ALA A 149 -7.25 17.75 12.17
CA ALA A 149 -6.20 17.56 13.17
C ALA A 149 -4.80 17.54 12.54
N LEU A 150 -4.65 16.89 11.38
CA LEU A 150 -3.38 16.86 10.64
C LEU A 150 -3.01 18.26 10.10
N ALA A 151 -3.97 19.01 9.55
CA ALA A 151 -3.74 20.38 9.11
C ALA A 151 -3.28 21.27 10.29
N GLN A 152 -3.93 21.17 11.44
CA GLN A 152 -3.52 21.89 12.65
C GLN A 152 -2.13 21.48 13.15
N ALA A 153 -1.75 20.19 13.03
CA ALA A 153 -0.41 19.73 13.38
C ALA A 153 0.65 20.29 12.41
N HIS A 154 0.34 20.29 11.11
CA HIS A 154 1.21 20.87 10.10
C HIS A 154 1.41 22.38 10.31
N ASP A 155 0.34 23.14 10.57
CA ASP A 155 0.42 24.57 10.87
C ASP A 155 1.30 24.85 12.11
N LYS A 156 1.24 23.98 13.13
CA LYS A 156 2.12 24.08 14.31
C LYS A 156 3.57 23.79 13.96
N GLU A 157 3.86 22.78 13.14
CA GLU A 157 5.22 22.49 12.67
C GLU A 157 5.78 23.62 11.80
N LEU A 158 4.97 24.23 10.94
CA LEU A 158 5.36 25.40 10.16
C LEU A 158 5.71 26.58 11.08
N ALA A 159 4.88 26.86 12.09
CA ALA A 159 5.17 27.91 13.07
C ALA A 159 6.49 27.64 13.83
N GLN A 160 6.76 26.38 14.21
CA GLN A 160 8.03 25.99 14.82
C GLN A 160 9.22 26.14 13.85
N GLY A 161 9.02 25.78 12.58
CA GLY A 161 10.03 25.95 11.53
C GLY A 161 10.36 27.43 11.27
N GLU A 162 9.34 28.29 11.26
CA GLU A 162 9.50 29.74 11.17
C GLU A 162 10.25 30.29 12.39
N GLU A 163 9.92 29.86 13.60
CA GLU A 163 10.62 30.24 14.83
C GLU A 163 12.10 29.82 14.79
N LEU A 164 12.39 28.56 14.46
CA LEU A 164 13.76 28.07 14.31
C LEU A 164 14.53 28.83 13.22
N SER A 165 13.87 29.13 12.10
CA SER A 165 14.49 29.92 11.02
C SER A 165 14.84 31.33 11.48
N ALA A 166 13.99 31.95 12.32
CA ALA A 166 14.24 33.25 12.91
C ALA A 166 15.40 33.19 13.93
N GLU A 167 15.47 32.15 14.75
CA GLU A 167 16.58 31.90 15.67
C GLU A 167 17.92 31.72 14.92
N LEU A 168 17.92 30.93 13.85
CA LEU A 168 19.09 30.74 13.01
C LEU A 168 19.55 32.05 12.34
N LEU A 169 18.61 32.85 11.84
CA LEU A 169 18.91 34.19 11.32
C LEU A 169 19.50 35.10 12.39
N ALA A 170 18.94 35.12 13.59
CA ALA A 170 19.46 35.90 14.71
C ALA A 170 20.88 35.44 15.12
N LEU A 171 21.14 34.13 15.16
CA LEU A 171 22.46 33.56 15.42
C LEU A 171 23.47 33.91 14.32
N ALA A 172 23.08 33.85 13.05
CA ALA A 172 23.93 34.24 11.93
C ALA A 172 24.28 35.74 12.02
N GLN A 173 23.29 36.59 12.32
CA GLN A 173 23.51 38.03 12.55
C GLN A 173 24.45 38.28 13.74
N ALA A 174 24.31 37.53 14.83
CA ALA A 174 25.18 37.60 15.99
C ALA A 174 26.62 37.15 15.65
N GLN A 175 26.77 36.06 14.88
CA GLN A 175 28.08 35.59 14.40
C GLN A 175 28.75 36.64 13.52
N ASP A 176 28.02 37.26 12.60
CA ASP A 176 28.55 38.32 11.76
C ASP A 176 28.91 39.57 12.56
N ALA A 177 28.12 39.92 13.60
CA ALA A 177 28.46 41.00 14.52
C ALA A 177 29.78 40.72 15.27
N LEU A 178 29.97 39.50 15.77
CA LEU A 178 31.23 39.08 16.41
C LEU A 178 32.42 39.10 15.43
N ARG A 179 32.23 38.65 14.18
CA ARG A 179 33.27 38.73 13.14
C ARG A 179 33.67 40.17 12.85
N ARG A 180 32.70 41.10 12.78
CA ARG A 180 32.99 42.54 12.61
C ARG A 180 33.78 43.09 13.79
N GLN A 181 33.40 42.76 15.02
CA GLN A 181 34.14 43.18 16.23
C GLN A 181 35.56 42.63 16.25
N LEU A 182 35.76 41.37 15.86
CA LEU A 182 37.08 40.75 15.81
C LEU A 182 37.95 41.40 14.73
N ALA A 183 37.39 41.67 13.55
CA ALA A 183 38.08 42.42 12.48
C ALA A 183 38.41 43.87 12.88
N GLU A 184 37.55 44.55 13.63
CA GLU A 184 37.83 45.88 14.19
C GLU A 184 38.95 45.84 15.23
N GLN A 185 38.94 44.84 16.13
CA GLN A 185 40.00 44.62 17.10
C GLN A 185 41.34 44.34 16.39
N GLU A 186 41.36 43.45 15.40
CA GLU A 186 42.53 43.18 14.56
C GLU A 186 43.03 44.44 13.85
N ARG A 187 42.14 45.25 13.26
CA ARG A 187 42.52 46.53 12.65
C ARG A 187 43.12 47.49 13.68
N SER A 188 42.55 47.59 14.88
CA SER A 188 43.10 48.45 15.95
C SER A 188 44.48 47.98 16.44
N VAL A 189 44.68 46.66 16.52
CA VAL A 189 45.98 46.06 16.83
C VAL A 189 46.95 46.29 15.68
N GLN A 190 46.52 46.16 14.43
CA GLN A 190 47.36 46.45 13.26
C GLN A 190 47.75 47.93 13.19
N THR A 191 46.84 48.89 13.44
CA THR A 191 47.19 50.32 13.44
C THR A 191 48.13 50.68 14.57
N THR A 192 47.94 50.13 15.77
CA THR A 192 48.88 50.31 16.90
C THR A 192 50.23 49.64 16.62
N ALA A 193 50.24 48.42 16.07
CA ALA A 193 51.46 47.71 15.68
C ALA A 193 52.20 48.42 14.54
N GLN A 194 51.50 48.96 13.55
CA GLN A 194 52.08 49.79 12.49
C GLN A 194 52.64 51.10 13.05
N GLY A 195 51.94 51.72 14.02
CA GLY A 195 52.47 52.88 14.75
C GLY A 195 53.76 52.54 15.50
N LEU A 196 53.77 51.44 16.26
CA LEU A 196 54.98 50.94 16.95
C LEU A 196 56.09 50.56 15.96
N HIS A 197 55.76 49.96 14.82
CA HIS A 197 56.73 49.63 13.77
C HIS A 197 57.34 50.90 13.17
N GLY A 198 56.52 51.92 12.90
CA GLY A 198 57.00 53.24 12.47
C GLY A 198 57.93 53.90 13.48
N GLU A 199 57.64 53.79 14.79
CA GLU A 199 58.55 54.26 15.84
C GLU A 199 59.84 53.42 15.90
N LEU A 200 59.75 52.09 15.78
CA LEU A 200 60.91 51.20 15.73
C LEU A 200 61.81 51.48 14.53
N ASP A 201 61.24 51.79 13.36
CA ASP A 201 61.99 52.15 12.17
C ASP A 201 62.68 53.50 12.32
N ARG A 202 62.03 54.48 12.97
CA ARG A 202 62.69 55.75 13.34
C ARG A 202 63.86 55.52 14.29
N VAL A 203 63.69 54.66 15.30
CA VAL A 203 64.77 54.28 16.22
C VAL A 203 65.89 53.54 15.48
N ARG A 204 65.55 52.59 14.60
CA ARG A 204 66.51 51.86 13.76
C ARG A 204 67.30 52.82 12.86
N ALA A 205 66.64 53.79 12.23
CA ALA A 205 67.29 54.81 11.42
C ALA A 205 68.23 55.69 12.25
N LEU A 206 67.83 56.07 13.48
CA LEU A 206 68.68 56.83 14.40
C LEU A 206 69.91 56.02 14.83
N ILE A 207 69.73 54.74 15.18
CA ILE A 207 70.82 53.82 15.51
C ILE A 207 71.77 53.68 14.31
N SER A 208 71.25 53.44 13.11
CA SER A 208 72.04 53.35 11.88
C SER A 208 72.82 54.64 11.61
N ARG A 209 72.20 55.81 11.82
CA ARG A 209 72.89 57.10 11.68
C ARG A 209 73.99 57.27 12.72
N MET A 210 73.72 56.91 13.97
CA MET A 210 74.70 56.94 15.05
C MET A 210 75.83 55.94 14.83
N SER A 211 75.55 54.74 14.33
CA SER A 211 76.56 53.75 13.99
C SER A 211 77.41 54.20 12.81
N CYS A 212 76.82 54.78 11.76
CA CYS A 212 77.58 55.38 10.66
C CYS A 212 78.49 56.49 11.15
N ASN A 213 78.00 57.39 12.00
CA ASN A 213 78.81 58.46 12.59
C ASN A 213 79.94 57.90 13.48
N ARG A 214 79.68 56.84 14.26
CA ARG A 214 80.68 56.17 15.10
C ARG A 214 81.73 55.44 14.26
N VAL A 215 81.31 54.78 13.18
CA VAL A 215 82.22 54.13 12.21
C VAL A 215 83.06 55.17 11.48
N GLN A 216 82.48 56.32 11.08
CA GLN A 216 83.23 57.40 10.46
C GLN A 216 84.28 58.00 11.40
N ALA A 217 83.93 58.23 12.67
CA ALA A 217 84.89 58.66 13.69
C ALA A 217 86.01 57.63 13.92
N LEU A 218 85.66 56.34 13.96
CA LEU A 218 86.64 55.25 14.07
C LEU A 218 87.56 55.20 12.84
N MET A 219 87.03 55.35 11.63
CA MET A 219 87.80 55.37 10.38
C MET A 219 88.81 56.52 10.36
N CYS A 220 88.43 57.72 10.79
CA CYS A 220 89.35 58.86 10.91
C CYS A 220 90.44 58.63 11.97
N SER A 221 90.10 58.02 13.11
CA SER A 221 91.11 57.66 14.12
C SER A 221 92.03 56.52 13.65
N GLN A 222 91.51 55.58 12.86
CA GLN A 222 92.26 54.46 12.31
C GLN A 222 93.20 54.91 11.19
N SER A 223 92.82 55.87 10.35
CA SER A 223 93.73 56.47 9.37
C SER A 223 94.86 57.22 10.04
N GLN A 224 94.58 57.97 11.12
CA GLN A 224 95.64 58.60 11.93
C GLN A 224 96.57 57.56 12.58
N ALA A 225 96.03 56.43 13.06
CA ALA A 225 96.86 55.36 13.61
C ALA A 225 97.76 54.72 12.55
N LYS A 226 97.25 54.49 11.32
CA LYS A 226 98.05 53.99 10.20
C LYS A 226 99.17 54.96 9.79
N GLU A 227 98.89 56.26 9.77
CA GLU A 227 99.88 57.29 9.47
C GLU A 227 101.02 57.27 10.51
N VAL A 228 100.67 57.18 11.80
CA VAL A 228 101.65 57.02 12.88
C VAL A 228 102.39 55.68 12.81
N GLU A 229 101.73 54.59 12.39
CA GLU A 229 102.39 53.29 12.16
C GLU A 229 103.38 53.35 11.00
N GLU A 230 103.06 54.05 9.91
CA GLU A 230 103.97 54.26 8.78
C GLU A 230 105.16 55.15 9.18
N GLU A 231 104.93 56.19 9.97
CA GLU A 231 105.99 57.00 10.56
C GLU A 231 106.87 56.18 11.52
N ASN A 232 106.27 55.34 12.35
CA ASN A 232 107.01 54.42 13.23
C ASN A 232 107.79 53.38 12.42
N SER A 233 107.25 52.91 11.30
CA SER A 233 107.95 52.01 10.38
C SER A 233 109.14 52.69 9.71
N LYS A 234 109.01 53.97 9.31
CA LYS A 234 110.10 54.78 8.78
C LYS A 234 111.18 55.05 9.83
N LEU A 235 110.78 55.42 11.06
CA LEU A 235 111.70 55.59 12.19
C LEU A 235 112.38 54.26 12.56
N GLN A 236 111.67 53.14 12.52
CA GLN A 236 112.25 51.81 12.70
C GLN A 236 113.27 51.49 11.61
N LEU A 237 113.01 51.89 10.36
CA LEU A 237 113.98 51.71 9.27
C LEU A 237 115.23 52.56 9.54
N GLN A 238 115.07 53.81 9.96
CA GLN A 238 116.21 54.66 10.36
C GLN A 238 116.99 54.07 11.54
N VAL A 239 116.30 53.51 12.54
CA VAL A 239 116.94 52.80 13.66
C VAL A 239 117.63 51.53 13.19
N LYS A 240 117.09 50.83 12.20
CA LYS A 240 117.74 49.67 11.58
C LYS A 240 118.98 50.08 10.82
N GLU A 241 118.93 51.09 9.96
CA GLU A 241 120.06 51.63 9.22
C GLU A 241 121.15 52.13 10.16
N LEU A 242 120.79 52.91 11.19
CA LEU A 242 121.73 53.31 12.24
C LEU A 242 122.30 52.10 13.00
N ASN A 243 121.49 51.10 13.33
CA ASN A 243 122.00 49.86 13.93
C ASN A 243 122.89 49.07 12.98
N GLU A 244 122.61 49.07 11.68
CA GLU A 244 123.44 48.46 10.64
C GLU A 244 124.78 49.20 10.57
N GLU A 245 124.76 50.53 10.63
CA GLU A 245 125.96 51.37 10.72
C GLU A 245 126.72 51.13 12.03
N TYR A 246 126.04 51.05 13.18
CA TYR A 246 126.65 50.70 14.46
C TYR A 246 127.21 49.28 14.44
N ARG A 247 126.52 48.31 13.84
CA ARG A 247 127.01 46.94 13.65
C ARG A 247 128.19 46.91 12.69
N ALA A 248 128.17 47.66 11.60
CA ALA A 248 129.28 47.75 10.66
C ALA A 248 130.51 48.39 11.33
N ARG A 249 130.32 49.46 12.11
CA ARG A 249 131.38 50.05 12.94
C ARG A 249 131.89 49.08 14.01
N LEU A 250 131.00 48.38 14.72
CA LEU A 250 131.37 47.34 15.71
C LEU A 250 132.13 46.20 15.05
N VAL A 251 131.74 45.77 13.85
CA VAL A 251 132.44 44.73 13.10
C VAL A 251 133.79 45.26 12.61
N CYS A 252 133.92 46.52 12.21
CA CYS A 252 135.23 47.14 11.95
C CYS A 252 136.05 47.20 13.24
N TYR A 253 135.50 47.61 14.39
CA TYR A 253 136.21 47.61 15.66
C TYR A 253 136.61 46.21 16.14
N VAL A 254 135.76 45.19 15.97
CA VAL A 254 136.05 43.79 16.31
C VAL A 254 137.07 43.19 15.33
N ARG A 255 137.05 43.60 14.06
CA ARG A 255 138.05 43.22 13.06
C ARG A 255 139.38 43.92 13.28
N ASP A 256 139.37 45.19 13.67
CA ASP A 256 140.54 45.95 14.09
C ASP A 256 141.09 45.34 15.38
N LEU A 257 140.25 44.96 16.35
CA LEU A 257 140.66 44.20 17.54
C LEU A 257 141.24 42.82 17.18
N SER A 258 140.67 42.11 16.20
CA SER A 258 141.24 40.86 15.68
C SER A 258 142.59 41.11 14.99
N GLY A 259 142.75 42.21 14.26
CA GLY A 259 144.02 42.61 13.62
C GLY A 259 145.08 43.15 14.59
N TYR A 260 144.66 43.82 15.66
CA TYR A 260 145.52 44.22 16.78
C TYR A 260 145.96 43.00 17.61
N LEU A 261 145.10 41.99 17.77
CA LEU A 261 145.43 40.72 18.44
C LEU A 261 146.28 39.78 17.56
N ASP A 262 146.21 39.89 16.24
CA ASP A 262 147.15 39.23 15.32
C ASP A 262 148.50 39.99 15.21
N GLY A 263 148.55 41.29 15.59
CA GLY A 263 149.73 42.16 15.50
C GLY A 263 150.52 42.41 16.79
N LEU A 264 149.95 42.12 17.98
CA LEU A 264 150.65 42.15 19.27
C LEU A 264 150.82 40.73 19.81
N GLY A 265 151.99 40.14 19.56
CA GLY A 265 152.42 38.97 20.32
C GLY A 265 153.31 38.00 19.56
N ASP A 266 154.55 38.43 19.33
CA ASP A 266 155.68 37.50 19.33
C ASP A 266 155.65 36.74 20.68
N GLY A 267 155.21 35.47 20.67
CA GLY A 267 155.28 34.55 21.82
C GLY A 267 153.98 33.87 22.32
N GLN A 268 153.72 32.67 21.81
CA GLN A 268 153.15 31.46 22.50
C GLN A 268 151.61 31.15 22.52
N ALA A 269 151.22 30.15 21.69
CA ALA A 269 150.11 29.13 21.74
C ALA A 269 148.63 29.42 21.30
N PRO A 270 147.93 28.51 20.55
CA PRO A 270 146.49 28.60 20.17
C PRO A 270 145.55 27.51 20.77
N SER A 271 144.33 27.83 21.26
CA SER A 271 143.28 26.81 21.58
C SER A 271 141.80 27.27 21.74
N GLU A 272 141.42 28.55 21.83
CA GLU A 272 140.06 28.91 22.32
C GLU A 272 138.95 29.12 21.26
N GLY A 273 139.28 29.35 19.99
CA GLY A 273 138.31 29.85 18.99
C GLY A 273 137.24 28.88 18.43
N ALA A 274 137.29 27.57 18.69
CA ALA A 274 136.44 26.59 17.99
C ALA A 274 135.09 26.28 18.68
N LYS A 275 134.99 26.39 20.00
CA LYS A 275 133.81 25.95 20.79
C LYS A 275 132.56 26.81 20.59
N VAL A 276 132.74 28.05 20.16
CA VAL A 276 131.66 29.04 20.05
C VAL A 276 130.70 28.74 18.89
N ARG A 277 131.10 27.94 17.88
CA ARG A 277 130.29 27.73 16.67
C ARG A 277 129.17 26.68 16.81
N THR A 278 129.40 25.57 17.50
CA THR A 278 128.46 24.43 17.54
C THR A 278 127.18 24.66 18.33
N PHE A 279 127.19 25.58 19.30
CA PHE A 279 126.03 25.88 20.15
C PHE A 279 124.86 26.49 19.35
N VAL A 280 125.18 27.26 18.31
CA VAL A 280 124.18 27.99 17.53
C VAL A 280 123.29 27.06 16.68
N GLU A 281 123.83 25.93 16.21
CA GLU A 281 123.12 25.01 15.29
C GLU A 281 121.98 24.23 15.98
N SER A 282 122.15 23.87 17.27
CA SER A 282 121.21 23.02 18.01
C SER A 282 119.85 23.69 18.24
N MET A 283 119.82 25.00 18.51
CA MET A 283 118.59 25.71 18.85
C MET A 283 117.56 25.76 17.71
N LEU A 284 118.00 25.65 16.45
CA LEU A 284 117.11 25.75 15.29
C LEU A 284 116.28 24.47 15.05
N GLN A 285 116.77 23.30 15.48
CA GLN A 285 116.11 22.02 15.24
C GLN A 285 114.94 21.76 16.19
N ASP A 286 115.05 22.19 17.44
CA ASP A 286 114.04 21.96 18.49
C ASP A 286 112.71 22.68 18.21
N VAL A 287 112.76 23.84 17.54
CA VAL A 287 111.56 24.61 17.20
C VAL A 287 110.66 23.87 16.20
N ARG A 288 111.24 23.10 15.28
CA ARG A 288 110.49 22.47 14.19
C ARG A 288 109.67 21.25 14.62
N SER A 289 110.14 20.47 15.60
CA SER A 289 109.48 19.21 16.04
C SER A 289 108.20 19.45 16.85
N SER A 290 108.16 20.54 17.62
CA SER A 290 107.03 20.92 18.49
C SER A 290 105.71 21.11 17.73
N TYR A 291 105.76 21.70 16.52
CA TYR A 291 104.55 22.01 15.76
C TYR A 291 103.81 20.77 15.22
N ARG A 292 104.51 19.70 14.82
CA ARG A 292 103.86 18.48 14.28
C ARG A 292 103.00 17.74 15.32
N VAL A 293 103.44 17.72 16.58
CA VAL A 293 102.75 16.99 17.65
C VAL A 293 101.38 17.60 17.96
N ARG A 294 101.26 18.93 17.87
CA ARG A 294 100.01 19.65 18.16
C ARG A 294 98.89 19.36 17.15
N GLU A 295 99.26 19.17 15.88
CA GLU A 295 98.30 18.94 14.80
C GLU A 295 97.59 17.57 14.92
N GLU A 296 98.36 16.53 15.23
CA GLU A 296 97.86 15.16 15.42
C GLU A 296 96.82 15.07 16.56
N GLN A 297 97.04 15.83 17.64
CA GLN A 297 96.15 15.84 18.81
C GLN A 297 94.75 16.37 18.47
N LEU A 298 94.66 17.43 17.67
CA LEU A 298 93.37 18.03 17.29
C LEU A 298 92.53 17.09 16.42
N ALA A 299 93.15 16.37 15.48
CA ALA A 299 92.46 15.42 14.63
C ALA A 299 91.89 14.21 15.41
N SER A 300 92.62 13.76 16.44
CA SER A 300 92.18 12.65 17.31
C SER A 300 90.94 13.01 18.14
N ALA A 301 90.86 14.23 18.67
CA ALA A 301 89.75 14.71 19.49
C ALA A 301 88.43 14.76 18.71
N ALA A 302 88.45 15.28 17.48
CA ALA A 302 87.25 15.39 16.63
C ALA A 302 86.59 14.03 16.33
N ARG A 303 87.41 13.00 16.06
CA ARG A 303 86.91 11.62 15.82
C ARG A 303 86.24 11.03 17.07
N SER A 304 86.77 11.33 18.25
CA SER A 304 86.23 10.82 19.52
C SER A 304 84.83 11.38 19.84
N TYR A 305 84.59 12.66 19.57
CA TYR A 305 83.28 13.30 19.83
C TYR A 305 82.17 12.74 18.93
N LYS A 306 82.46 12.52 17.64
CA LYS A 306 81.49 11.90 16.69
C LYS A 306 81.03 10.52 17.17
N LYS A 307 81.96 9.70 17.65
CA LYS A 307 81.67 8.35 18.15
C LYS A 307 80.83 8.38 19.43
N ARG A 308 81.09 9.35 20.33
CA ARG A 308 80.27 9.56 21.54
C ARG A 308 78.83 9.97 21.21
N LEU A 309 78.65 10.89 20.26
CA LEU A 309 77.32 11.35 19.86
C LEU A 309 76.45 10.22 19.32
N GLN A 310 76.99 9.39 18.41
CA GLN A 310 76.27 8.23 17.87
C GLN A 310 75.87 7.22 18.95
N LYS A 311 76.69 7.04 19.99
CA LYS A 311 76.36 6.18 21.13
C LYS A 311 75.17 6.76 21.91
N ILE A 312 75.18 8.06 22.18
CA ILE A 312 74.12 8.76 22.93
C ILE A 312 72.77 8.70 22.19
N THR A 313 72.75 8.93 20.89
CA THR A 313 71.51 8.86 20.09
C THR A 313 70.89 7.46 20.11
N LYS A 314 71.70 6.41 20.01
CA LYS A 314 71.22 5.01 20.09
C LYS A 314 70.65 4.68 21.45
N THR A 315 71.31 5.10 22.53
CA THR A 315 70.78 4.89 23.89
C THR A 315 69.48 5.66 24.11
N HIS A 316 69.40 6.90 23.61
CA HIS A 316 68.21 7.73 23.72
C HIS A 316 66.98 7.09 23.05
N HIS A 317 67.15 6.57 21.83
CA HIS A 317 66.05 5.89 21.13
C HIS A 317 65.56 4.63 21.85
N ALA A 318 66.48 3.82 22.41
CA ALA A 318 66.11 2.65 23.20
C ALA A 318 65.36 3.02 24.49
N LEU A 319 65.79 4.08 25.17
CA LEU A 319 65.13 4.63 26.36
C LEU A 319 63.73 5.16 26.05
N LEU A 320 63.56 5.85 24.92
CA LEU A 320 62.24 6.31 24.47
C LEU A 320 61.29 5.13 24.30
N ILE A 321 61.70 4.07 23.61
CA ILE A 321 60.88 2.87 23.41
C ILE A 321 60.47 2.25 24.75
N ALA A 322 61.42 2.09 25.68
CA ALA A 322 61.14 1.57 27.02
C ALA A 322 60.15 2.45 27.79
N TYR A 323 60.28 3.77 27.68
CA TYR A 323 59.36 4.73 28.29
C TYR A 323 57.94 4.63 27.71
N ARG A 324 57.79 4.44 26.38
CA ARG A 324 56.46 4.25 25.75
C ARG A 324 55.71 3.08 26.37
N VAL A 325 56.40 1.93 26.42
CA VAL A 325 55.84 0.67 26.91
C VAL A 325 55.47 0.80 28.39
N GLN A 326 56.33 1.41 29.20
CA GLN A 326 56.05 1.64 30.62
C GLN A 326 54.85 2.56 30.83
N ARG A 327 54.75 3.64 30.04
CA ARG A 327 53.65 4.60 30.12
C ARG A 327 52.31 3.97 29.71
N GLU A 328 52.29 3.17 28.65
CA GLU A 328 51.11 2.40 28.24
C GLU A 328 50.66 1.41 29.32
N GLN A 329 51.60 0.73 29.99
CA GLN A 329 51.29 -0.18 31.11
C GLN A 329 50.68 0.54 32.31
N ILE A 330 51.20 1.72 32.67
CA ILE A 330 50.67 2.55 33.77
C ILE A 330 49.26 3.05 33.43
N LEU A 331 49.02 3.50 32.19
CA LEU A 331 47.69 3.91 31.74
C LEU A 331 46.68 2.75 31.72
N ALA A 332 47.14 1.53 31.44
CA ALA A 332 46.30 0.34 31.46
C ALA A 332 45.96 -0.16 32.89
N THR A 333 46.67 0.29 33.92
CA THR A 333 46.45 -0.12 35.34
C THR A 333 46.17 1.09 36.25
N PRO A 334 44.95 1.65 36.22
CA PRO A 334 44.62 2.92 36.89
C PRO A 334 44.56 2.88 38.42
N GLU A 335 44.65 1.69 39.05
CA GLU A 335 44.54 1.55 40.52
C GLU A 335 45.80 2.01 41.28
N ASN A 336 46.95 2.16 40.62
CA ASN A 336 48.22 2.42 41.30
C ASN A 336 48.52 3.90 41.60
N GLY A 337 47.67 4.85 41.19
CA GLY A 337 47.84 6.29 41.49
C GLY A 337 49.16 6.91 40.99
N LEU A 338 49.88 6.23 40.11
CA LEU A 338 51.16 6.68 39.56
C LEU A 338 50.92 7.60 38.36
N ASP A 339 51.64 8.72 38.33
CA ASP A 339 51.60 9.67 37.22
C ASP A 339 52.31 9.08 35.99
N PRO A 340 51.62 8.91 34.84
CA PRO A 340 52.21 8.39 33.61
C PRO A 340 53.24 9.34 32.97
N GLY A 341 53.41 10.57 33.47
CA GLY A 341 54.44 11.50 33.05
C GLY A 341 54.23 12.11 31.66
N PRO A 342 55.11 13.04 31.25
CA PRO A 342 54.92 13.85 30.04
C PRO A 342 54.96 13.00 28.75
N PRO A 343 54.18 13.37 27.71
CA PRO A 343 54.14 12.65 26.44
C PRO A 343 55.51 12.57 25.76
N GLU A 344 55.76 11.47 25.04
CA GLU A 344 57.02 11.16 24.33
C GLU A 344 57.54 12.27 23.40
N ALA A 345 56.63 13.10 22.88
CA ALA A 345 56.95 14.27 22.08
C ALA A 345 57.91 15.25 22.79
N HIS A 346 57.89 15.29 24.13
CA HIS A 346 58.78 16.14 24.92
C HIS A 346 60.24 15.65 24.95
N PHE A 347 60.50 14.43 24.49
CA PHE A 347 61.81 13.80 24.54
C PHE A 347 62.38 13.48 23.15
N SER A 348 61.78 13.93 22.05
CA SER A 348 62.30 13.64 20.71
C SER A 348 63.59 14.43 20.41
N LEU A 349 64.64 13.74 19.94
CA LEU A 349 65.95 14.33 19.58
C LEU A 349 66.28 14.15 18.08
N ALA A 350 65.32 13.88 17.19
CA ALA A 350 65.59 13.61 15.75
C ALA A 350 64.60 14.31 14.79
N PRO A 351 65.01 14.62 13.54
CA PRO A 351 64.45 15.68 12.70
C PRO A 351 63.05 15.35 12.17
N THR A 352 62.20 16.35 12.30
CA THR A 352 60.72 16.40 12.19
C THR A 352 60.13 15.98 10.84
N GLU A 353 60.92 15.76 9.80
CA GLU A 353 60.40 15.83 8.42
C GLU A 353 59.88 14.52 7.82
N LEU A 354 60.13 13.35 8.42
CA LEU A 354 59.81 12.04 7.80
C LEU A 354 58.73 11.22 8.52
N ARG A 355 58.15 11.70 9.62
CA ARG A 355 57.27 10.88 10.49
C ARG A 355 55.78 11.18 10.36
N ASP A 356 55.41 12.42 10.09
CA ASP A 356 54.01 12.88 10.17
C ASP A 356 53.15 12.44 8.98
N GLU A 357 53.74 12.24 7.81
CA GLU A 357 53.00 11.90 6.57
C GLU A 357 52.47 10.45 6.59
N THR A 358 53.30 9.48 7.01
CA THR A 358 52.92 8.06 7.03
C THR A 358 51.88 7.70 8.10
N GLU A 359 51.81 8.47 9.20
CA GLU A 359 50.85 8.23 10.28
C GLU A 359 49.45 8.78 9.94
N SER A 360 49.37 9.89 9.19
CA SER A 360 48.11 10.52 8.74
C SER A 360 47.37 9.69 7.69
N GLU A 361 48.07 9.17 6.68
CA GLU A 361 47.47 8.34 5.62
C GLU A 361 46.87 7.04 6.18
N LEU A 362 47.54 6.44 7.16
CA LEU A 362 47.12 5.20 7.79
C LEU A 362 45.85 5.37 8.64
N GLN A 363 45.60 6.58 9.15
CA GLN A 363 44.41 6.91 9.92
C GLN A 363 43.18 7.13 9.03
N HIS A 364 43.35 7.76 7.87
CA HIS A 364 42.27 7.96 6.89
C HIS A 364 41.74 6.62 6.34
N LEU A 365 42.64 5.70 5.97
CA LEU A 365 42.27 4.38 5.43
C LEU A 365 41.48 3.52 6.43
N ARG A 366 41.72 3.68 7.74
CA ARG A 366 40.98 2.98 8.78
C ARG A 366 39.54 3.47 8.91
N GLN A 367 39.31 4.78 8.74
CA GLN A 367 37.97 5.38 8.82
C GLN A 367 37.10 4.96 7.62
N ASP A 368 37.66 4.99 6.41
CA ASP A 368 36.94 4.57 5.20
C ASP A 368 36.54 3.09 5.24
N LYS A 369 37.43 2.23 5.75
CA LYS A 369 37.14 0.80 5.93
C LYS A 369 35.93 0.59 6.85
N ALA A 370 35.91 1.23 8.02
CA ALA A 370 34.82 1.08 8.98
C ALA A 370 33.47 1.56 8.41
N ARG A 371 33.47 2.63 7.60
CA ARG A 371 32.26 3.16 6.95
C ARG A 371 31.69 2.17 5.93
N LEU A 372 32.56 1.59 5.08
CA LEU A 372 32.14 0.65 4.05
C LEU A 372 31.59 -0.67 4.64
N GLU A 373 32.19 -1.15 5.74
CA GLU A 373 31.70 -2.33 6.45
C GLU A 373 30.28 -2.11 7.02
N GLY A 374 29.98 -0.92 7.55
CA GLY A 374 28.63 -0.57 8.04
C GLY A 374 27.57 -0.55 6.93
N GLN A 375 27.88 0.05 5.77
CA GLN A 375 26.96 0.10 4.62
C GLN A 375 26.63 -1.29 4.09
N LEU A 376 27.63 -2.19 4.05
CA LEU A 376 27.46 -3.55 3.55
C LEU A 376 26.58 -4.40 4.47
N GLN A 377 26.63 -4.17 5.79
CA GLN A 377 25.79 -4.88 6.74
C GLN A 377 24.32 -4.45 6.63
N ALA A 378 24.04 -3.15 6.53
CA ALA A 378 22.68 -2.63 6.36
C ALA A 378 22.01 -3.16 5.07
N ALA A 379 22.74 -3.16 3.95
CA ALA A 379 22.22 -3.68 2.68
C ALA A 379 21.89 -5.18 2.71
N ARG A 380 22.61 -5.98 3.52
CA ARG A 380 22.32 -7.41 3.70
C ARG A 380 21.03 -7.63 4.48
N GLU A 381 20.76 -6.80 5.47
CA GLU A 381 19.54 -6.86 6.29
C GLU A 381 18.31 -6.48 5.45
N GLU A 382 18.37 -5.43 4.64
CA GLU A 382 17.28 -5.06 3.71
C GLU A 382 16.91 -6.21 2.76
N VAL A 383 17.90 -6.87 2.16
CA VAL A 383 17.65 -8.02 1.26
C VAL A 383 17.02 -9.20 2.00
N SER A 384 17.32 -9.39 3.29
CA SER A 384 16.70 -10.45 4.09
C SER A 384 15.21 -10.18 4.35
N PHE A 385 14.85 -8.93 4.69
CA PHE A 385 13.45 -8.54 4.87
C PHE A 385 12.64 -8.65 3.57
N GLU A 386 13.24 -8.29 2.43
CA GLU A 386 12.56 -8.39 1.14
C GLU A 386 12.28 -9.85 0.74
N LYS A 387 13.17 -10.78 1.08
CA LYS A 387 12.93 -12.22 0.89
C LYS A 387 11.79 -12.74 1.76
N GLU A 388 11.71 -12.31 3.03
CA GLU A 388 10.61 -12.69 3.92
C GLU A 388 9.28 -12.11 3.43
N ARG A 389 9.28 -10.85 2.97
CA ARG A 389 8.10 -10.22 2.36
C ARG A 389 7.62 -10.97 1.13
N ALA A 390 8.53 -11.34 0.21
CA ALA A 390 8.17 -12.12 -0.97
C ALA A 390 7.59 -13.50 -0.63
N LEU A 391 8.12 -14.16 0.41
CA LEU A 391 7.59 -15.44 0.90
C LEU A 391 6.18 -15.30 1.47
N LEU A 392 5.94 -14.25 2.27
CA LEU A 392 4.63 -13.97 2.85
C LEU A 392 3.58 -13.69 1.77
N ILE A 393 3.93 -12.89 0.75
CA ILE A 393 3.04 -12.63 -0.40
C ILE A 393 2.67 -13.93 -1.10
N THR A 394 3.65 -14.81 -1.37
CA THR A 394 3.40 -16.10 -2.03
C THR A 394 2.48 -17.00 -1.20
N ARG A 395 2.61 -16.99 0.13
CA ARG A 395 1.73 -17.76 1.01
C ARG A 395 0.32 -17.18 1.05
N ALA A 396 0.18 -15.85 1.03
CA ALA A 396 -1.11 -15.18 1.00
C ALA A 396 -1.88 -15.50 -0.30
N THR A 397 -1.23 -15.44 -1.46
CA THR A 397 -1.89 -15.76 -2.75
C THR A 397 -2.37 -17.21 -2.83
N VAL A 398 -1.61 -18.15 -2.26
CA VAL A 398 -2.05 -19.56 -2.15
C VAL A 398 -3.27 -19.71 -1.25
N ALA A 399 -3.30 -19.00 -0.11
CA ALA A 399 -4.45 -19.03 0.79
C ALA A 399 -5.70 -18.40 0.15
N GLU A 400 -5.55 -17.30 -0.58
CA GLU A 400 -6.63 -16.67 -1.36
C GLU A 400 -7.21 -17.63 -2.40
N ALA A 401 -6.35 -18.33 -3.14
CA ALA A 401 -6.79 -19.34 -4.11
C ALA A 401 -7.58 -20.48 -3.44
N GLN A 402 -7.13 -20.98 -2.28
CA GLN A 402 -7.84 -22.01 -1.51
C GLN A 402 -9.22 -21.55 -1.02
N VAL A 403 -9.34 -20.29 -0.60
CA VAL A 403 -10.64 -19.71 -0.21
C VAL A 403 -11.58 -19.61 -1.40
N LEU A 404 -11.08 -19.21 -2.57
CA LEU A 404 -11.89 -19.17 -3.80
C LEU A 404 -12.40 -20.57 -4.21
N GLU A 405 -11.56 -21.61 -4.08
CA GLU A 405 -12.00 -23.00 -4.32
C GLU A 405 -13.10 -23.45 -3.35
N LEU A 406 -12.99 -23.08 -2.06
CA LEU A 406 -14.01 -23.37 -1.07
C LEU A 406 -15.31 -22.58 -1.30
N GLN A 407 -15.18 -21.35 -1.78
CA GLN A 407 -16.31 -20.50 -2.14
C GLN A 407 -17.08 -21.10 -3.33
N ASP A 408 -16.38 -21.56 -4.37
CA ASP A 408 -16.99 -22.26 -5.51
C ASP A 408 -17.68 -23.58 -5.09
N TYR A 409 -17.13 -24.26 -4.08
CA TYR A 409 -17.76 -25.45 -3.50
C TYR A 409 -19.11 -25.14 -2.83
N ILE A 410 -19.24 -23.98 -2.19
CA ILE A 410 -20.46 -23.53 -1.52
C ILE A 410 -21.48 -22.98 -2.53
N ASP A 411 -21.01 -22.22 -3.52
CA ASP A 411 -21.87 -21.48 -4.45
C ASP A 411 -22.46 -22.36 -5.56
N ASN A 412 -21.94 -23.57 -5.77
CA ASN A 412 -22.41 -24.47 -6.83
C ASN A 412 -23.00 -25.82 -6.33
N PRO A 413 -24.09 -25.82 -5.53
CA PRO A 413 -24.75 -27.06 -5.10
C PRO A 413 -25.58 -27.71 -6.23
N LEU A 414 -26.02 -26.93 -7.22
CA LEU A 414 -26.94 -27.36 -8.29
C LEU A 414 -26.23 -28.06 -9.46
N GLY A 415 -25.00 -27.68 -9.80
CA GLY A 415 -24.21 -28.40 -10.81
C GLY A 415 -23.86 -29.83 -10.37
N ARG A 416 -23.74 -30.10 -9.06
CA ARG A 416 -23.39 -31.43 -8.54
C ARG A 416 -24.56 -32.41 -8.49
N SER A 417 -25.78 -31.95 -8.22
CA SER A 417 -26.96 -32.83 -8.29
C SER A 417 -27.21 -33.29 -9.72
N GLU A 418 -26.98 -32.44 -10.73
CA GLU A 418 -27.03 -32.83 -12.14
C GLU A 418 -25.88 -33.77 -12.55
N ILE A 419 -24.64 -33.54 -12.08
CA ILE A 419 -23.50 -34.43 -12.40
C ILE A 419 -23.66 -35.81 -11.74
N HIS A 420 -24.18 -35.90 -10.51
CA HIS A 420 -24.46 -37.21 -9.88
C HIS A 420 -25.62 -37.95 -10.58
N HIS A 421 -26.63 -37.23 -11.07
CA HIS A 421 -27.71 -37.83 -11.85
C HIS A 421 -27.24 -38.28 -13.24
N GLN A 422 -26.44 -37.48 -13.93
CA GLN A 422 -25.87 -37.84 -15.24
C GLN A 422 -24.86 -38.99 -15.13
N ARG A 423 -24.07 -39.08 -14.05
CA ARG A 423 -23.11 -40.18 -13.83
C ARG A 423 -23.78 -41.51 -13.50
N TYR A 424 -24.95 -41.49 -12.85
CA TYR A 424 -25.77 -42.70 -12.66
C TYR A 424 -26.44 -43.17 -13.96
N VAL A 425 -26.80 -42.25 -14.86
CA VAL A 425 -27.39 -42.57 -16.18
C VAL A 425 -26.32 -43.05 -17.18
N LEU A 426 -25.11 -42.48 -17.14
CA LEU A 426 -24.01 -42.84 -18.04
C LEU A 426 -23.37 -44.21 -17.73
N CYS A 427 -23.50 -44.73 -16.50
CA CYS A 427 -22.98 -46.06 -16.15
C CYS A 427 -23.82 -47.22 -16.71
N ASN A 428 -24.98 -46.94 -17.34
CA ASN A 428 -25.92 -47.96 -17.82
C ASN A 428 -26.11 -48.00 -19.35
N LYS A 429 -25.44 -47.13 -20.12
CA LYS A 429 -25.46 -47.21 -21.59
C LYS A 429 -24.11 -46.82 -22.19
N GLN A 430 -23.39 -47.83 -22.65
CA GLN A 430 -22.15 -47.71 -23.40
C GLN A 430 -22.48 -47.15 -24.80
N PHE A 431 -22.39 -45.83 -24.96
CA PHE A 431 -22.41 -45.18 -26.27
C PHE A 431 -21.06 -44.53 -26.53
N VAL A 432 -20.38 -45.02 -27.57
CA VAL A 432 -19.13 -44.46 -28.08
C VAL A 432 -19.49 -43.38 -29.10
N PHE A 433 -19.20 -42.12 -28.81
CA PHE A 433 -19.32 -41.02 -29.77
C PHE A 433 -17.94 -40.69 -30.33
N HIS A 434 -17.79 -40.80 -31.66
CA HIS A 434 -16.66 -40.21 -32.39
C HIS A 434 -17.06 -38.81 -32.86
N LEU A 435 -16.39 -37.78 -32.32
CA LEU A 435 -16.44 -36.43 -32.85
C LEU A 435 -15.34 -36.27 -33.91
N CYS A 436 -15.74 -36.11 -35.17
CA CYS A 436 -14.86 -35.61 -36.23
C CYS A 436 -15.27 -34.17 -36.52
N ALA A 437 -14.45 -33.20 -36.09
CA ALA A 437 -14.65 -31.79 -36.38
C ALA A 437 -14.13 -31.50 -37.80
N GLN A 438 -15.03 -31.18 -38.72
CA GLN A 438 -14.67 -30.50 -39.95
C GLN A 438 -15.57 -29.28 -40.15
N SER A 439 -14.91 -28.18 -40.47
CA SER A 439 -15.42 -26.83 -40.66
C SER A 439 -16.62 -26.76 -41.61
N ASN A 440 -17.74 -26.27 -41.08
CA ASN A 440 -18.75 -25.37 -41.70
C ASN A 440 -20.18 -25.76 -41.28
N GLN A 441 -20.75 -24.93 -40.40
CA GLN A 441 -22.16 -24.61 -40.18
C GLN A 441 -23.24 -25.72 -40.08
N PHE A 442 -22.89 -27.00 -40.09
CA PHE A 442 -23.83 -28.09 -39.82
C PHE A 442 -23.15 -29.16 -38.98
N ILE A 443 -23.74 -29.49 -37.81
CA ILE A 443 -23.30 -30.65 -37.04
C ILE A 443 -24.15 -31.84 -37.48
N ASN A 444 -23.56 -32.75 -38.24
CA ASN A 444 -24.20 -34.01 -38.61
C ASN A 444 -24.02 -35.02 -37.47
N PHE A 445 -25.12 -35.46 -36.87
CA PHE A 445 -25.11 -36.62 -35.99
C PHE A 445 -25.78 -37.80 -36.69
N SER A 446 -25.10 -38.94 -36.65
CA SER A 446 -25.62 -40.21 -37.13
C SER A 446 -25.84 -41.11 -35.91
N VAL A 447 -27.10 -41.42 -35.61
CA VAL A 447 -27.44 -42.36 -34.54
C VAL A 447 -27.49 -43.76 -35.14
N LEU A 448 -26.58 -44.63 -34.71
CA LEU A 448 -26.59 -46.04 -35.08
C LEU A 448 -27.49 -46.78 -34.10
N ILE A 449 -28.68 -47.21 -34.54
CA ILE A 449 -29.58 -48.01 -33.71
C ILE A 449 -29.38 -49.49 -34.05
N PRO A 450 -28.84 -50.31 -33.13
CA PRO A 450 -28.74 -51.74 -33.35
C PRO A 450 -30.12 -52.38 -33.19
N LEU A 451 -30.73 -52.80 -34.31
CA LEU A 451 -31.91 -53.66 -34.28
C LEU A 451 -31.46 -55.12 -34.11
N LYS A 452 -32.00 -55.78 -33.10
CA LYS A 452 -31.60 -57.12 -32.68
C LYS A 452 -31.89 -58.12 -33.80
N GLY A 453 -30.87 -58.43 -34.61
CA GLY A 453 -30.86 -59.60 -35.49
C GLY A 453 -30.72 -59.37 -36.99
N ARG A 454 -30.87 -58.17 -37.57
CA ARG A 454 -30.61 -57.91 -39.01
C ARG A 454 -30.28 -56.43 -39.27
N GLY A 455 -28.98 -56.11 -39.39
CA GLY A 455 -28.48 -54.84 -39.93
C GLY A 455 -28.61 -53.59 -39.03
N HIS A 456 -27.79 -52.57 -39.32
CA HIS A 456 -27.79 -51.27 -38.64
C HIS A 456 -28.59 -50.25 -39.46
N LEU A 457 -29.47 -49.50 -38.80
CA LEU A 457 -30.20 -48.40 -39.42
C LEU A 457 -29.47 -47.08 -39.13
N LEU A 458 -29.04 -46.39 -40.19
CA LEU A 458 -28.45 -45.05 -40.12
C LEU A 458 -29.55 -44.03 -40.41
N LEU A 459 -30.01 -43.31 -39.38
CA LEU A 459 -30.87 -42.13 -39.58
C LEU A 459 -30.03 -40.85 -39.46
N PRO A 460 -29.94 -40.04 -40.54
CA PRO A 460 -29.41 -38.69 -40.43
C PRO A 460 -30.47 -37.79 -39.80
N MET A 461 -30.12 -37.10 -38.70
CA MET A 461 -30.91 -35.98 -38.19
C MET A 461 -30.12 -34.69 -38.36
N PHE A 462 -30.75 -33.71 -39.00
CA PHE A 462 -30.21 -32.37 -39.20
C PHE A 462 -30.76 -31.44 -38.12
N LEU A 463 -29.87 -30.87 -37.32
CA LEU A 463 -30.21 -29.85 -36.34
C LEU A 463 -29.69 -28.50 -36.86
N GLN A 464 -30.61 -27.63 -37.26
CA GLN A 464 -30.28 -26.27 -37.68
C GLN A 464 -30.23 -25.36 -36.45
N VAL A 465 -29.05 -24.84 -36.14
CA VAL A 465 -28.85 -23.89 -35.03
C VAL A 465 -29.26 -22.48 -35.50
N PRO A 466 -30.19 -21.78 -34.84
CA PRO A 466 -30.52 -20.41 -35.20
C PRO A 466 -29.50 -19.43 -34.58
N ASN A 467 -28.72 -18.80 -35.46
CA ASN A 467 -27.90 -17.59 -35.32
C ASN A 467 -26.66 -17.59 -34.39
N PRO A 468 -25.52 -17.06 -34.87
CA PRO A 468 -24.34 -16.80 -34.05
C PRO A 468 -24.49 -15.52 -33.22
N ILE A 469 -24.14 -15.61 -31.94
CA ILE A 469 -23.92 -14.48 -31.03
C ILE A 469 -22.77 -13.63 -31.59
N LYS A 470 -23.07 -12.38 -31.97
CA LYS A 470 -22.07 -11.37 -32.33
C LYS A 470 -21.28 -10.98 -31.08
N PHE A 471 -20.00 -11.36 -31.04
CA PHE A 471 -18.99 -10.59 -30.32
C PHE A 471 -18.59 -9.40 -31.20
N GLY A 472 -18.92 -8.19 -30.75
CA GLY A 472 -18.55 -6.94 -31.40
C GLY A 472 -17.85 -6.03 -30.41
N LEU A 473 -16.54 -5.92 -30.57
CA LEU A 473 -15.62 -5.02 -29.89
C LEU A 473 -16.12 -3.56 -29.93
N LEU A 474 -16.01 -2.87 -28.78
CA LEU A 474 -16.01 -1.41 -28.72
C LEU A 474 -14.84 -0.89 -29.56
N PHE A 475 -15.14 -0.11 -30.59
CA PHE A 475 -14.23 0.87 -31.14
C PHE A 475 -14.92 2.24 -31.03
N ASP A 476 -14.32 3.09 -30.20
CA ASP A 476 -14.54 4.52 -30.14
C ASP A 476 -14.16 5.15 -31.48
N THR A 477 -15.13 5.81 -32.12
CA THR A 477 -14.90 6.95 -33.01
C THR A 477 -16.23 7.69 -33.16
N SER A 478 -16.33 8.90 -32.61
CA SER A 478 -16.50 10.12 -33.41
C SER A 478 -17.03 11.29 -32.56
N ASP A 479 -16.21 12.33 -32.54
CA ASP A 479 -16.55 13.75 -32.45
C ASP A 479 -17.92 14.13 -33.04
N SER A 480 -18.68 14.92 -32.28
CA SER A 480 -19.52 16.03 -32.79
C SER A 480 -19.80 16.98 -31.61
N LEU A 481 -19.10 18.10 -31.51
CA LEU A 481 -19.50 19.42 -32.01
C LEU A 481 -20.78 19.98 -31.36
N HIS A 482 -20.52 21.02 -30.56
CA HIS A 482 -21.37 22.14 -30.16
C HIS A 482 -22.70 22.33 -30.91
N HIS A 483 -23.76 22.52 -30.12
CA HIS A 483 -24.63 23.67 -30.30
C HIS A 483 -25.18 24.13 -28.93
N GLU A 484 -24.71 25.29 -28.49
CA GLU A 484 -25.52 26.26 -27.73
C GLU A 484 -26.55 26.91 -28.65
#